data_AF-A0A963BFZ3-F1
#
_entry.id   AF-A0A963BFZ3-F1
#
_cell.length_a   1.000
_cell.length_b   1.000
_cell.length_c   1.000
_cell.angle_alpha   90.00
_cell.angle_beta   90.00
_cell.angle_gamma   90.00
#
_symmetry.space_group_name_H-M   'P 1'
#
loop_
_entity.id
_entity.type
_entity.pdbx_description
1 polymer ?
#
loop_
_entity_poly.entity_id
_entity_poly.type
_entity_poly.pdbx_seq_one_letter_code
_entity_poly.pdbx_strand_id
1 'polypeptide(L)'
;MTNRKPVTIDGDVTYVDPRSTLAHVVPNDVQSVSTGDGRIIPKSEFTQAPVPDSFTKNLTGMIRAHDKQALLNADAANLQRMLTVEFDPPTNGERRQVSVHPGGEYLVVRNFPLPNQYRPDHIDLLLVTTGYPGRPPVGMHVKKNGNSALIGQLERLFGHTFGSAAISDAEQIDGWAWICYHYQGNTWQYNARNLRSGDNIWKFLDSFYNELS
;
A
#
# COMPACT_ATOMS: atom_id res chain seq x y z
N MET A 1 -7.47 -40.34 -11.58
CA MET A 1 -6.81 -39.03 -11.72
C MET A 1 -7.34 -38.15 -10.60
N THR A 2 -6.50 -37.69 -9.68
CA THR A 2 -6.94 -36.86 -8.55
C THR A 2 -7.25 -35.47 -9.06
N ASN A 3 -8.52 -35.07 -9.02
CA ASN A 3 -9.01 -33.82 -9.59
C ASN A 3 -8.55 -32.64 -8.72
N ARG A 4 -7.35 -32.12 -8.95
CA ARG A 4 -6.77 -31.01 -8.14
C ARG A 4 -7.30 -29.67 -8.62
N LYS A 5 -7.63 -28.79 -7.68
CA LYS A 5 -8.09 -27.41 -7.94
C LYS A 5 -6.89 -26.47 -7.98
N PRO A 6 -6.71 -25.65 -9.04
CA PRO A 6 -5.72 -24.58 -9.03
C PRO A 6 -6.16 -23.46 -8.07
N VAL A 7 -5.24 -22.97 -7.25
CA VAL A 7 -5.44 -21.89 -6.29
C VAL A 7 -4.24 -20.97 -6.32
N THR A 8 -4.46 -19.66 -6.35
CA THR A 8 -3.39 -18.67 -6.28
C THR A 8 -3.05 -18.35 -4.82
N ILE A 9 -1.82 -18.63 -4.39
CA ILE A 9 -1.33 -18.40 -3.03
C ILE A 9 -0.14 -17.44 -3.12
N ASP A 10 -0.26 -16.24 -2.55
CA ASP A 10 0.77 -15.19 -2.65
C ASP A 10 1.18 -14.81 -4.09
N GLY A 11 0.32 -15.10 -5.08
CA GLY A 11 0.62 -14.90 -6.50
C GLY A 11 1.07 -16.15 -7.25
N ASP A 12 1.42 -17.23 -6.54
CA ASP A 12 1.83 -18.49 -7.15
C ASP A 12 0.67 -19.48 -7.29
N VAL A 13 0.54 -20.12 -8.46
CA VAL A 13 -0.49 -21.14 -8.68
C VAL A 13 -0.08 -22.45 -8.03
N THR A 14 -0.88 -22.90 -7.06
CA THR A 14 -0.72 -24.16 -6.33
C THR A 14 -1.93 -25.06 -6.58
N TYR A 15 -1.70 -26.36 -6.73
CA TYR A 15 -2.76 -27.35 -6.96
C TYR A 15 -3.12 -28.08 -5.67
N VAL A 16 -4.33 -27.85 -5.17
CA VAL A 16 -4.83 -28.39 -3.90
C VAL A 16 -5.93 -29.43 -4.10
N ASP A 17 -6.14 -30.30 -3.11
CA ASP A 17 -7.32 -31.17 -3.09
C ASP A 17 -8.59 -30.29 -2.93
N PRO A 18 -9.66 -30.47 -3.72
CA PRO A 18 -10.90 -29.71 -3.57
C PRO A 18 -11.56 -29.84 -2.20
N ARG A 19 -11.24 -30.89 -1.44
CA ARG A 19 -11.73 -31.12 -0.07
C ARG A 19 -10.79 -30.55 1.00
N SER A 20 -9.66 -29.98 0.62
CA SER A 20 -8.76 -29.33 1.58
C SER A 20 -9.41 -28.09 2.19
N THR A 21 -9.05 -27.84 3.45
CA THR A 21 -9.31 -26.58 4.14
C THR A 21 -8.01 -25.78 4.20
N LEU A 22 -8.10 -24.52 4.64
CA LEU A 22 -6.91 -23.68 4.81
C LEU A 22 -5.87 -24.32 5.74
N ALA A 23 -6.29 -25.08 6.76
CA ALA A 23 -5.37 -25.77 7.67
C ALA A 23 -4.47 -26.81 6.98
N HIS A 24 -4.88 -27.35 5.82
CA HIS A 24 -4.08 -28.33 5.07
C HIS A 24 -3.08 -27.69 4.11
N VAL A 25 -3.32 -26.44 3.71
CA VAL A 25 -2.57 -25.77 2.62
C VAL A 25 -1.64 -24.70 3.17
N VAL A 26 -1.98 -24.16 4.34
CA VAL A 26 -1.31 -23.03 4.94
C VAL A 26 -0.40 -23.53 6.07
N PRO A 27 0.90 -23.16 6.11
CA PRO A 27 1.80 -23.60 7.17
C PRO A 27 1.38 -23.07 8.55
N ASN A 28 1.75 -23.81 9.60
CA ASN A 28 1.26 -23.59 10.97
C ASN A 28 1.63 -22.24 11.58
N ASP A 29 2.65 -21.58 11.06
CA ASP A 29 3.11 -20.26 11.48
C ASP A 29 2.20 -19.13 10.97
N VAL A 30 1.41 -19.37 9.93
CA VAL A 30 0.43 -18.42 9.39
C VAL A 30 -0.73 -18.25 10.36
N GLN A 31 -1.03 -16.99 10.69
CA GLN A 31 -2.07 -16.63 11.65
C GLN A 31 -3.38 -16.23 10.97
N SER A 32 -3.36 -15.99 9.66
CA SER A 32 -4.54 -15.71 8.86
C SER A 32 -4.26 -15.70 7.36
N VAL A 33 -5.33 -15.65 6.57
CA VAL A 33 -5.24 -15.39 5.13
C VAL A 33 -6.16 -14.25 4.71
N SER A 34 -5.74 -13.49 3.71
CA SER A 34 -6.61 -12.52 3.02
C SER A 34 -6.99 -13.09 1.66
N THR A 35 -8.28 -13.21 1.37
CA THR A 35 -8.82 -13.79 0.13
C THR A 35 -8.90 -12.74 -0.98
N GLY A 36 -9.01 -13.17 -2.24
CA GLY A 36 -9.06 -12.29 -3.41
C GLY A 36 -10.23 -11.30 -3.44
N ASP A 37 -11.30 -11.57 -2.69
CA ASP A 37 -12.44 -10.67 -2.48
C ASP A 37 -12.24 -9.71 -1.28
N GLY A 38 -11.04 -9.69 -0.69
CA GLY A 38 -10.68 -8.83 0.44
C GLY A 38 -11.15 -9.34 1.80
N ARG A 39 -11.86 -10.48 1.88
CA ARG A 39 -12.21 -11.09 3.17
C ARG A 39 -10.96 -11.61 3.87
N ILE A 40 -11.02 -11.58 5.20
CA ILE A 40 -9.92 -11.97 6.05
C ILE A 40 -10.38 -13.18 6.90
N ILE A 41 -9.66 -14.29 6.82
CA ILE A 41 -9.98 -15.54 7.54
C ILE A 41 -8.92 -15.77 8.63
N PRO A 42 -9.28 -15.74 9.92
CA PRO A 42 -8.35 -15.98 11.02
C PRO A 42 -7.98 -17.46 11.14
N LYS A 43 -6.80 -17.75 11.74
CA LYS A 43 -6.33 -19.13 11.99
C LYS A 43 -7.34 -20.00 12.75
N SER A 44 -8.13 -19.42 13.65
CA SER A 44 -9.19 -20.13 14.38
C SER A 44 -10.24 -20.77 13.45
N GLU A 45 -10.39 -20.27 12.22
CA GLU A 45 -11.35 -20.76 11.23
C GLU A 45 -10.72 -21.69 10.20
N PHE A 46 -9.39 -21.88 10.18
CA PHE A 46 -8.70 -22.62 9.12
C PHE A 46 -9.12 -24.08 8.98
N THR A 47 -9.57 -24.71 10.06
CA THR A 47 -10.02 -26.10 10.06
C THR A 47 -11.38 -26.28 9.38
N GLN A 48 -12.17 -25.20 9.27
CA GLN A 48 -13.53 -25.21 8.73
C GLN A 48 -13.64 -24.45 7.41
N ALA A 49 -12.75 -23.49 7.16
CA ALA A 49 -12.76 -22.66 5.98
C ALA A 49 -12.25 -23.42 4.74
N PRO A 50 -13.05 -23.48 3.65
CA PRO A 50 -12.59 -24.07 2.39
C PRO A 50 -11.45 -23.23 1.79
N VAL A 51 -10.61 -23.84 0.97
CA VAL A 51 -9.52 -23.13 0.27
C VAL A 51 -10.11 -22.18 -0.79
N PRO A 52 -9.92 -20.85 -0.66
CA PRO A 52 -10.38 -19.86 -1.63
C PRO A 52 -9.67 -20.03 -2.99
N ASP A 53 -10.21 -19.44 -4.05
CA ASP A 53 -9.57 -19.48 -5.38
C ASP A 53 -8.26 -18.67 -5.42
N SER A 54 -8.18 -17.61 -4.62
CA SER A 54 -6.99 -16.79 -4.44
C SER A 54 -6.89 -16.28 -3.00
N PHE A 55 -5.71 -16.36 -2.39
CA PHE A 55 -5.44 -15.75 -1.08
C PHE A 55 -3.95 -15.44 -0.84
N THR A 56 -3.68 -14.58 0.14
CA THR A 56 -2.32 -14.25 0.62
C THR A 56 -2.16 -14.71 2.07
N LYS A 57 -1.04 -15.35 2.40
CA LYS A 57 -0.72 -15.81 3.75
C LYS A 57 -0.20 -14.65 4.60
N ASN A 58 -0.71 -14.55 5.83
CA ASN A 58 -0.23 -13.58 6.81
C ASN A 58 0.48 -14.30 7.96
N LEU A 59 1.80 -14.28 7.94
CA LEU A 59 2.67 -14.88 8.95
C LEU A 59 2.68 -14.09 10.27
N THR A 60 2.37 -12.79 10.20
CA THR A 60 2.14 -11.96 11.37
C THR A 60 0.66 -11.96 11.71
N GLY A 61 0.33 -12.22 12.97
CA GLY A 61 -1.02 -12.11 13.56
C GLY A 61 -1.85 -11.03 12.90
N MET A 62 -2.99 -11.45 12.37
CA MET A 62 -3.92 -10.62 11.63
C MET A 62 -4.30 -9.38 12.42
N ILE A 63 -4.21 -8.27 11.74
CA ILE A 63 -4.57 -6.95 12.20
C ILE A 63 -6.03 -6.77 11.78
N ARG A 64 -6.95 -6.79 12.75
CA ARG A 64 -8.38 -6.49 12.52
C ARG A 64 -8.50 -5.12 11.85
N ALA A 65 -9.61 -4.77 11.22
CA ALA A 65 -9.80 -3.43 10.64
C ALA A 65 -9.48 -2.30 11.65
N HIS A 66 -9.84 -2.48 12.92
CA HIS A 66 -9.46 -1.59 14.02
C HIS A 66 -7.94 -1.56 14.27
N ASP A 67 -7.26 -2.70 14.19
CA ASP A 67 -5.82 -2.78 14.33
C ASP A 67 -5.11 -2.15 13.12
N LYS A 68 -5.69 -2.24 11.91
CA LYS A 68 -5.13 -1.67 10.68
C LYS A 68 -5.19 -0.16 10.76
N GLN A 69 -6.35 0.35 11.17
CA GLN A 69 -6.53 1.77 11.44
C GLN A 69 -5.53 2.24 12.51
N ALA A 70 -5.34 1.48 13.59
CA ALA A 70 -4.38 1.83 14.63
C ALA A 70 -2.94 1.88 14.11
N LEU A 71 -2.52 0.91 13.29
CA LEU A 71 -1.21 0.92 12.66
C LEU A 71 -1.03 2.09 11.69
N LEU A 72 -2.00 2.31 10.79
CA LEU A 72 -1.96 3.41 9.84
C LEU A 72 -1.93 4.75 10.56
N ASN A 73 -2.67 4.90 11.67
CA ASN A 73 -2.62 6.11 12.49
C ASN A 73 -1.25 6.29 13.15
N ALA A 74 -0.61 5.22 13.62
CA ALA A 74 0.74 5.28 14.18
C ALA A 74 1.79 5.66 13.11
N ASP A 75 1.70 5.06 11.92
CA ASP A 75 2.55 5.41 10.77
C ASP A 75 2.29 6.84 10.29
N ALA A 76 1.03 7.28 10.21
CA ALA A 76 0.66 8.64 9.82
C ALA A 76 1.21 9.67 10.82
N ALA A 77 1.14 9.39 12.12
CA ALA A 77 1.73 10.27 13.14
C ALA A 77 3.26 10.33 13.03
N ASN A 78 3.91 9.21 12.69
CA ASN A 78 5.35 9.19 12.41
C ASN A 78 5.70 10.00 11.16
N LEU A 79 4.98 9.77 10.06
CA LEU A 79 5.15 10.48 8.80
C LEU A 79 4.94 11.99 8.97
N GLN A 80 3.87 12.39 9.67
CA GLN A 80 3.58 13.80 9.97
C GLN A 80 4.77 14.47 10.68
N ARG A 81 5.37 13.77 11.65
CA ARG A 81 6.54 14.27 12.39
C ARG A 81 7.73 14.44 11.46
N MET A 82 8.06 13.43 10.65
CA MET A 82 9.21 13.50 9.73
C MET A 82 9.03 14.63 8.71
N LEU A 83 7.86 14.74 8.09
CA LEU A 83 7.55 15.81 7.14
C LEU A 83 7.69 17.23 7.74
N THR A 84 7.47 17.36 9.04
CA THR A 84 7.54 18.66 9.75
C THR A 84 8.94 18.96 10.26
N VAL A 85 9.74 17.95 10.58
CA VAL A 85 11.10 18.11 11.13
C VAL A 85 12.16 18.18 10.03
N GLU A 86 12.02 17.41 8.96
CA GLU A 86 13.07 17.22 7.95
C GLU A 86 13.00 18.20 6.78
N PHE A 87 11.86 18.86 6.58
CA PHE A 87 11.63 19.74 5.42
C PHE A 87 11.19 21.14 5.82
N ASP A 88 11.73 22.15 5.13
CA ASP A 88 11.32 23.55 5.24
C ASP A 88 9.82 23.71 4.95
N PRO A 89 9.09 24.67 5.54
CA PRO A 89 7.66 24.87 5.25
C PRO A 89 7.36 25.06 3.75
N PRO A 90 6.21 24.58 3.23
CA PRO A 90 5.89 24.69 1.80
C PRO A 90 5.64 26.15 1.40
N THR A 91 5.98 26.49 0.15
CA THR A 91 5.88 27.87 -0.37
C THR A 91 4.45 28.44 -0.44
N ASN A 92 3.41 27.61 -0.35
CA ASN A 92 2.01 28.05 -0.36
C ASN A 92 1.53 28.60 1.01
N GLY A 93 2.36 28.55 2.06
CA GLY A 93 2.01 29.02 3.40
C GLY A 93 1.06 28.10 4.18
N GLU A 94 0.68 26.95 3.61
CA GLU A 94 -0.13 25.95 4.28
C GLU A 94 0.74 24.97 5.08
N ARG A 95 0.11 24.17 5.95
CA ARG A 95 0.82 23.15 6.72
C ARG A 95 0.84 21.82 5.96
N ARG A 96 1.91 21.06 6.16
CA ARG A 96 1.93 19.63 5.80
C ARG A 96 0.99 18.85 6.70
N GLN A 97 0.17 18.01 6.12
CA GLN A 97 -0.81 17.23 6.87
C GLN A 97 -0.86 15.80 6.37
N VAL A 98 -0.90 14.86 7.30
CA VAL A 98 -1.14 13.45 7.02
C VAL A 98 -2.47 13.05 7.64
N SER A 99 -3.35 12.45 6.86
CA SER A 99 -4.63 11.92 7.35
C SER A 99 -4.88 10.52 6.81
N VAL A 100 -5.50 9.70 7.66
CA VAL A 100 -5.95 8.36 7.28
C VAL A 100 -7.46 8.41 7.11
N HIS A 101 -7.96 7.88 6.00
CA HIS A 101 -9.40 7.77 5.76
C HIS A 101 -10.05 6.86 6.81
N PRO A 102 -11.27 7.15 7.28
CA PRO A 102 -12.01 6.24 8.15
C PRO A 102 -12.23 4.88 7.47
N GLY A 103 -11.63 3.82 8.00
CA GLY A 103 -11.63 2.48 7.37
C GLY A 103 -10.25 2.06 6.87
N GLY A 104 -9.31 3.00 6.78
CA GLY A 104 -7.93 2.72 6.40
C GLY A 104 -7.81 2.25 4.95
N GLU A 105 -8.71 2.69 4.05
CA GLU A 105 -8.57 2.44 2.62
C GLU A 105 -7.52 3.37 2.00
N TYR A 106 -7.48 4.64 2.46
CA TYR A 106 -6.56 5.65 1.93
C TYR A 106 -5.78 6.36 3.02
N LEU A 107 -4.56 6.79 2.68
CA LEU A 107 -3.79 7.78 3.42
C LEU A 107 -3.52 8.97 2.51
N VAL A 108 -3.82 10.18 2.97
CA VAL A 108 -3.59 11.42 2.23
C VAL A 108 -2.45 12.19 2.88
N VAL A 109 -1.50 12.63 2.05
CA VAL A 109 -0.41 13.53 2.45
C VAL A 109 -0.59 14.84 1.70
N ARG A 110 -0.97 15.89 2.42
CA ARG A 110 -1.06 17.25 1.88
C ARG A 110 0.28 17.94 1.96
N ASN A 111 0.61 18.69 0.91
CA ASN A 111 1.85 19.45 0.79
C ASN A 111 3.11 18.57 0.98
N PHE A 112 3.13 17.38 0.39
CA PHE A 112 4.33 16.53 0.34
C PHE A 112 5.46 17.30 -0.35
N PRO A 113 6.67 17.37 0.23
CA PRO A 113 7.77 18.15 -0.30
C PRO A 113 8.29 17.60 -1.63
N LEU A 114 8.69 18.48 -2.52
CA LEU A 114 9.37 18.13 -3.77
C LEU A 114 10.78 18.74 -3.81
N PRO A 115 11.74 18.10 -4.51
CA PRO A 115 13.07 18.67 -4.71
C PRO A 115 13.06 20.02 -5.43
N ASN A 116 14.17 20.75 -5.33
CA ASN A 116 14.29 22.14 -5.78
C ASN A 116 14.02 22.39 -7.27
N GLN A 117 14.12 21.36 -8.12
CA GLN A 117 13.83 21.43 -9.56
C GLN A 117 12.32 21.46 -9.88
N TYR A 118 11.45 21.14 -8.92
CA TYR A 118 10.00 21.11 -9.12
C TYR A 118 9.34 22.42 -8.70
N ARG A 119 8.27 22.80 -9.42
CA ARG A 119 7.43 23.97 -9.10
C ARG A 119 5.95 23.60 -9.25
N PRO A 120 5.10 23.80 -8.22
CA PRO A 120 5.46 24.19 -6.84
C PRO A 120 6.41 23.20 -6.14
N ASP A 121 6.96 23.59 -4.99
CA ASP A 121 7.86 22.77 -4.14
C ASP A 121 7.11 21.71 -3.30
N HIS A 122 5.83 21.50 -3.60
CA HIS A 122 4.96 20.62 -2.85
C HIS A 122 3.88 20.01 -3.74
N ILE A 123 3.31 18.91 -3.30
CA ILE A 123 2.20 18.25 -3.98
C ILE A 123 1.32 17.47 -3.00
N ASP A 124 0.04 17.33 -3.32
CA ASP A 124 -0.84 16.45 -2.56
C ASP A 124 -0.75 15.02 -3.11
N LEU A 125 -0.52 14.07 -2.20
CA LEU A 125 -0.47 12.64 -2.47
C LEU A 125 -1.63 11.91 -1.78
N LEU A 126 -2.13 10.87 -2.43
CA LEU A 126 -3.05 9.89 -1.85
C LEU A 126 -2.50 8.50 -2.12
N LEU A 127 -2.38 7.68 -1.08
CA LEU A 127 -1.91 6.30 -1.16
C LEU A 127 -3.08 5.37 -0.89
N VAL A 128 -3.28 4.41 -1.79
CA VAL A 128 -4.20 3.29 -1.57
C VAL A 128 -3.53 2.29 -0.64
N THR A 129 -4.17 2.00 0.49
CA THR A 129 -3.60 1.23 1.60
C THR A 129 -4.36 -0.07 1.86
N THR A 130 -5.15 -0.55 0.90
CA THR A 130 -5.98 -1.76 1.02
C THR A 130 -5.17 -2.98 1.51
N GLY A 131 -3.98 -3.21 0.96
CA GLY A 131 -3.08 -4.31 1.34
C GLY A 131 -2.20 -4.07 2.57
N TYR A 132 -2.27 -2.90 3.21
CA TYR A 132 -1.45 -2.58 4.36
C TYR A 132 -1.87 -3.36 5.62
N PRO A 133 -0.93 -3.86 6.45
CA PRO A 133 0.53 -3.70 6.34
C PRO A 133 1.23 -4.84 5.58
N GLY A 134 0.49 -5.80 5.01
CA GLY A 134 1.09 -6.97 4.37
C GLY A 134 1.83 -6.65 3.06
N ARG A 135 1.48 -5.55 2.39
CA ARG A 135 2.04 -5.11 1.12
C ARG A 135 2.24 -3.59 1.10
N PRO A 136 3.20 -3.07 0.30
CA PRO A 136 3.32 -1.64 0.09
C PRO A 136 2.10 -1.12 -0.69
N PRO A 137 1.86 0.20 -0.67
CA PRO A 137 1.03 0.83 -1.70
C PRO A 137 1.55 0.46 -3.10
N VAL A 138 0.64 0.15 -4.03
CA VAL A 138 0.98 -0.24 -5.42
C VAL A 138 1.47 0.97 -6.25
N GLY A 139 1.39 2.17 -5.68
CA GLY A 139 1.73 3.45 -6.26
C GLY A 139 1.07 4.56 -5.46
N MET A 140 0.87 5.71 -6.09
CA MET A 140 0.23 6.85 -5.43
C MET A 140 -0.53 7.74 -6.41
N HIS A 141 -1.51 8.45 -5.91
CA HIS A 141 -2.29 9.42 -6.62
C HIS A 141 -1.80 10.82 -6.31
N VAL A 142 -1.67 11.64 -7.34
CA VAL A 142 -1.28 13.05 -7.27
C VAL A 142 -2.47 13.94 -7.59
N LYS A 143 -2.68 15.00 -6.81
CA LYS A 143 -3.79 15.92 -7.05
C LYS A 143 -3.60 16.70 -8.36
N LYS A 144 -4.61 16.65 -9.25
CA LYS A 144 -4.58 17.31 -10.56
C LYS A 144 -4.67 18.84 -10.51
N ASN A 145 -5.28 19.40 -9.46
CA ASN A 145 -5.68 20.80 -9.43
C ASN A 145 -4.50 21.77 -9.62
N GLY A 146 -4.40 22.40 -10.80
CA GLY A 146 -3.31 23.33 -11.13
C GLY A 146 -1.93 22.70 -11.36
N ASN A 147 -1.82 21.36 -11.26
CA ASN A 147 -0.53 20.65 -11.24
C ASN A 147 -0.18 19.95 -12.57
N SER A 148 -0.83 20.28 -13.69
CA SER A 148 -0.64 19.55 -14.96
C SER A 148 0.82 19.49 -15.43
N ALA A 149 1.57 20.59 -15.29
CA ALA A 149 2.98 20.64 -15.68
C ALA A 149 3.86 19.74 -14.78
N LEU A 150 3.59 19.76 -13.48
CA LEU A 150 4.26 18.94 -12.48
C LEU A 150 3.95 17.45 -12.68
N ILE A 151 2.67 17.11 -12.91
CA ILE A 151 2.25 15.75 -13.26
C ILE A 151 2.96 15.27 -14.52
N GLY A 152 3.05 16.10 -15.56
CA GLY A 152 3.81 15.78 -16.77
C GLY A 152 5.31 15.58 -16.54
N GLN A 153 5.92 16.22 -15.52
CA GLN A 153 7.30 15.95 -15.13
C GLN A 153 7.44 14.58 -14.46
N LEU A 154 6.53 14.26 -13.53
CA LEU A 154 6.50 12.98 -12.84
C LEU A 154 6.23 11.82 -13.82
N GLU A 155 5.36 12.03 -14.81
CA GLU A 155 5.10 11.12 -15.93
C GLU A 155 6.36 10.69 -16.67
N ARG A 156 7.23 11.65 -16.99
CA ARG A 156 8.46 11.35 -17.72
C ARG A 156 9.45 10.54 -16.91
N LEU A 157 9.41 10.67 -15.58
CA LEU A 157 10.32 9.97 -14.68
C LEU A 157 9.85 8.53 -14.42
N PHE A 158 8.56 8.36 -14.10
CA PHE A 158 8.00 7.05 -13.72
C PHE A 158 7.35 6.29 -14.89
N GLY A 159 7.29 6.90 -16.07
CA GLY A 159 6.79 6.31 -17.32
C GLY A 159 5.27 6.11 -17.39
N HIS A 160 4.58 5.97 -16.25
CA HIS A 160 3.15 5.71 -16.18
C HIS A 160 2.46 6.59 -15.14
N THR A 161 1.86 7.69 -15.59
CA THR A 161 0.64 8.19 -14.95
C THR A 161 -0.56 7.86 -15.82
N PHE A 162 -1.71 7.62 -15.20
CA PHE A 162 -2.91 7.36 -15.99
C PHE A 162 -3.57 8.66 -16.46
N GLY A 163 -3.42 8.90 -17.77
CA GLY A 163 -4.43 9.41 -18.69
C GLY A 163 -4.80 8.41 -19.82
N SER A 164 -4.04 7.32 -20.01
CA SER A 164 -4.32 6.25 -20.98
C SER A 164 -3.39 5.02 -20.82
N ALA A 165 -3.93 3.90 -20.31
CA ALA A 165 -3.40 2.50 -20.26
C ALA A 165 -2.07 2.26 -19.47
N ALA A 166 -1.80 1.16 -18.75
CA ALA A 166 -2.47 -0.12 -18.45
C ALA A 166 -1.97 -0.65 -17.08
N ILE A 167 -2.79 -0.74 -16.02
CA ILE A 167 -2.63 -1.67 -14.87
C ILE A 167 -4.04 -1.95 -14.30
N SER A 168 -4.38 -3.22 -14.06
CA SER A 168 -5.68 -3.66 -13.52
C SER A 168 -5.98 -3.21 -12.08
N ASP A 169 -4.97 -2.69 -11.38
CA ASP A 169 -4.98 -2.50 -9.92
C ASP A 169 -4.95 -1.01 -9.51
N ALA A 170 -4.92 -0.09 -10.48
CA ALA A 170 -4.96 1.34 -10.20
C ALA A 170 -6.40 1.83 -10.10
N GLU A 171 -6.85 2.16 -8.90
CA GLU A 171 -8.17 2.74 -8.67
C GLU A 171 -8.26 4.13 -9.32
N GLN A 172 -9.32 4.38 -10.10
CA GLN A 172 -9.58 5.71 -10.64
C GLN A 172 -10.22 6.59 -9.57
N ILE A 173 -9.54 7.69 -9.20
CA ILE A 173 -10.04 8.64 -8.21
C ILE A 173 -10.17 10.01 -8.87
N ASP A 174 -11.39 10.54 -8.91
CA ASP A 174 -11.71 11.81 -9.55
C ASP A 174 -10.88 12.98 -8.99
N GLY A 175 -10.31 13.78 -9.88
CA GLY A 175 -9.43 14.89 -9.52
C GLY A 175 -8.00 14.48 -9.11
N TRP A 176 -7.64 13.21 -9.30
CA TRP A 176 -6.28 12.70 -9.07
C TRP A 176 -5.71 12.04 -10.33
N ALA A 177 -4.38 12.04 -10.44
CA ALA A 177 -3.59 11.34 -11.45
C ALA A 177 -2.81 10.24 -10.75
N TRP A 178 -2.93 8.99 -11.19
CA TRP A 178 -2.14 7.89 -10.66
C TRP A 178 -0.68 8.00 -11.09
N ILE A 179 0.28 7.65 -10.23
CA ILE A 179 1.68 7.39 -10.54
C ILE A 179 1.96 5.94 -10.16
N CYS A 180 2.44 5.15 -11.13
CA CYS A 180 2.99 3.83 -10.85
C CYS A 180 4.38 3.99 -10.23
N TYR A 181 4.52 3.62 -8.96
CA TYR A 181 5.79 3.64 -8.26
C TYR A 181 5.95 2.31 -7.52
N HIS A 182 7.00 1.57 -7.87
CA HIS A 182 7.28 0.26 -7.31
C HIS A 182 8.33 0.38 -6.20
N TYR A 183 7.93 0.05 -4.97
CA TYR A 183 8.84 0.05 -3.82
C TYR A 183 9.95 -0.99 -3.99
N GLN A 184 11.20 -0.56 -3.75
CA GLN A 184 12.47 -1.27 -3.93
C GLN A 184 12.36 -2.80 -4.01
N GLY A 185 12.52 -3.37 -5.21
CA GLY A 185 12.67 -4.81 -5.42
C GLY A 185 11.49 -5.68 -4.98
N ASN A 186 10.33 -5.11 -4.66
CA ASN A 186 9.17 -5.79 -4.08
C ASN A 186 9.44 -6.45 -2.70
N THR A 187 10.48 -6.03 -1.96
CA THR A 187 10.89 -6.68 -0.70
C THR A 187 10.25 -6.06 0.54
N TRP A 188 8.94 -5.82 0.53
CA TRP A 188 8.24 -5.22 1.67
C TRP A 188 8.21 -6.14 2.90
N GLN A 189 8.78 -5.68 4.01
CA GLN A 189 8.88 -6.39 5.28
C GLN A 189 8.44 -5.49 6.44
N TYR A 190 7.13 -5.42 6.65
CA TYR A 190 6.57 -4.69 7.80
C TYR A 190 6.95 -5.35 9.14
N ASN A 191 7.34 -4.54 10.12
CA ASN A 191 7.62 -5.01 11.48
C ASN A 191 6.70 -4.34 12.51
N ALA A 192 5.61 -5.03 12.85
CA ALA A 192 4.62 -4.56 13.82
C ALA A 192 5.19 -4.38 15.24
N ARG A 193 6.31 -5.03 15.59
CA ARG A 193 6.95 -4.91 16.91
C ARG A 193 7.92 -3.73 16.99
N ASN A 194 8.43 -3.28 15.85
CA ASN A 194 9.33 -2.14 15.76
C ASN A 194 9.24 -1.48 14.37
N LEU A 195 8.37 -0.47 14.27
CA LEU A 195 8.08 0.28 13.05
C LEU A 195 9.32 0.92 12.41
N ARG A 196 10.38 1.20 13.20
CA ARG A 196 11.62 1.79 12.68
C ARG A 196 12.48 0.76 11.92
N SER A 197 12.40 -0.50 12.34
CA SER A 197 13.24 -1.58 11.79
C SER A 197 12.62 -2.33 10.60
N GLY A 198 11.31 -2.19 10.36
CA GLY A 198 10.64 -2.74 9.18
C GLY A 198 10.28 -1.67 8.15
N ASP A 199 9.71 -2.08 7.03
CA ASP A 199 9.13 -1.19 6.05
C ASP A 199 7.84 -0.54 6.55
N ASN A 200 7.58 0.69 6.11
CA ASN A 200 6.43 1.48 6.50
C ASN A 200 6.16 2.56 5.44
N ILE A 201 5.04 3.31 5.60
CA ILE A 201 4.65 4.33 4.63
C ILE A 201 5.68 5.48 4.52
N TRP A 202 6.39 5.80 5.61
CA TRP A 202 7.45 6.80 5.56
C TRP A 202 8.59 6.36 4.65
N LYS A 203 9.14 5.16 4.83
CA LYS A 203 10.22 4.64 3.98
C LYS A 203 9.82 4.53 2.52
N PHE A 204 8.56 4.18 2.26
CA PHE A 204 7.99 4.20 0.91
C PHE A 204 8.09 5.59 0.26
N LEU A 205 7.64 6.62 0.99
CA LEU A 205 7.65 8.01 0.51
C LEU A 205 9.04 8.63 0.48
N ASP A 206 9.92 8.26 1.41
CA ASP A 206 11.32 8.67 1.42
C ASP A 206 12.07 8.10 0.22
N SER A 207 11.87 6.82 -0.10
CA SER A 207 12.42 6.23 -1.33
C SER A 207 11.88 6.93 -2.59
N PHE A 208 10.59 7.28 -2.61
CA PHE A 208 10.02 8.06 -3.72
C PHE A 208 10.67 9.45 -3.82
N TYR A 209 10.84 10.16 -2.70
CA TYR A 209 11.52 11.46 -2.67
C TYR A 209 12.97 11.38 -3.18
N ASN A 210 13.69 10.32 -2.79
CA ASN A 210 15.06 10.09 -3.25
C ASN A 210 15.13 9.81 -4.76
N GLU A 211 14.11 9.20 -5.37
CA GLU A 211 14.06 9.03 -6.83
C GLU A 211 13.72 10.33 -7.58
N LEU A 212 13.06 11.28 -6.92
CA LEU A 212 12.81 12.61 -7.49
C LEU A 212 14.06 13.51 -7.50
N SER A 213 15.01 13.25 -6.60
CA SER A 213 16.14 14.14 -6.28
C SER A 213 17.29 14.01 -7.27
#